data_AF-A0A9D9DP16-F1
#
_entry.id   AF-A0A9D9DP16-F1
#
_cell.length_a   1.000
_cell.length_b   1.000
_cell.length_c   1.000
_cell.angle_alpha   90.00
_cell.angle_beta   90.00
_cell.angle_gamma   90.00
#
_symmetry.space_group_name_H-M   'P 1'
#
loop_
_entity.id
_entity.type
_entity.pdbx_description
1 polymer ?
#
loop_
_entity_poly.entity_id
_entity_poly.type
_entity_poly.pdbx_seq_one_letter_code
_entity_poly.pdbx_strand_id
1 'polypeptide(L)'
;MNDDGSYNSTANDMLAEEYFDKYFAKYLKIASKGYLNEDSRKRFQTIFADGSSANWGNGGCIDITYDVNGGKNPNLLGFDRFPFTICHDKKPAFTSYTKNSITSRDVAVEKCKTTPQYCVVVLEFDNWEFKPDYPWPTVKKGVY
;
A
#
# COMPACT_ATOMS: atom_id res chain seq x y z
N MET A 1 -4.29 16.72 -5.22
CA MET A 1 -4.03 18.12 -5.62
C MET A 1 -5.30 18.88 -5.32
N ASN A 2 -5.20 20.01 -4.63
CA ASN A 2 -6.37 20.88 -4.48
C ASN A 2 -6.74 21.50 -5.85
N ASP A 3 -7.97 22.00 -5.98
CA ASP A 3 -8.45 22.66 -7.19
C ASP A 3 -7.60 23.88 -7.61
N ASP A 4 -6.80 24.43 -6.69
CA ASP A 4 -5.88 25.56 -6.92
C ASP A 4 -4.43 25.16 -7.26
N GLY A 5 -4.16 23.86 -7.41
CA GLY A 5 -2.81 23.34 -7.68
C GLY A 5 -1.85 23.37 -6.49
N SER A 6 -2.30 23.78 -5.30
CA SER A 6 -1.51 23.69 -4.07
C SER A 6 -1.48 22.26 -3.51
N TYR A 7 -0.34 21.89 -2.93
CA TYR A 7 -0.16 20.60 -2.25
C TYR A 7 -0.44 20.77 -0.75
N ASN A 8 -1.69 20.58 -0.34
CA ASN A 8 -2.04 20.47 1.07
C ASN A 8 -2.13 18.98 1.45
N SER A 9 -1.09 18.44 2.07
CA SER A 9 -1.03 17.04 2.48
C SER A 9 -2.21 16.64 3.38
N THR A 10 -2.58 17.50 4.33
CA THR A 10 -3.66 17.20 5.28
C THR A 10 -5.03 17.11 4.60
N ALA A 11 -5.32 18.03 3.65
CA ALA A 11 -6.57 17.97 2.89
C ALA A 11 -6.63 16.72 2.00
N ASN A 12 -5.51 16.34 1.38
CA ASN A 12 -5.43 15.12 0.58
C ASN A 12 -5.65 13.86 1.45
N ASP A 13 -5.09 13.79 2.65
CA ASP A 13 -5.31 12.65 3.54
C ASP A 13 -6.78 12.54 3.99
N MET A 14 -7.49 13.66 4.20
CA MET A 14 -8.94 13.65 4.46
C MET A 14 -9.74 13.12 3.25
N LEU A 15 -9.37 13.51 2.03
CA LEU A 15 -9.97 12.96 0.81
C LEU A 15 -9.74 11.44 0.66
N ALA A 16 -8.62 10.92 1.18
CA ALA A 16 -8.40 9.47 1.22
C ALA A 16 -9.37 8.78 2.19
N GLU A 17 -9.69 9.40 3.34
CA GLU A 17 -10.74 8.91 4.24
C GLU A 17 -12.12 8.91 3.56
N GLU A 18 -12.51 10.01 2.91
CA GLU A 18 -13.79 10.09 2.20
C GLU A 18 -13.91 9.03 1.10
N TYR A 19 -12.83 8.82 0.35
CA TYR A 19 -12.76 7.77 -0.68
C TYR A 19 -12.92 6.38 -0.06
N PHE A 20 -12.22 6.10 1.04
CA PHE A 20 -12.33 4.85 1.77
C PHE A 20 -13.76 4.60 2.27
N ASP A 21 -14.37 5.59 2.91
CA ASP A 21 -15.73 5.47 3.46
C ASP A 21 -16.77 5.20 2.37
N LYS A 22 -16.62 5.87 1.23
CA LYS A 22 -17.52 5.70 0.09
C LYS A 22 -17.41 4.32 -0.57
N TYR A 23 -16.20 3.80 -0.74
CA TYR A 23 -15.96 2.64 -1.59
C TYR A 23 -15.61 1.35 -0.85
N PHE A 24 -15.03 1.43 0.35
CA PHE A 24 -14.44 0.28 1.04
C PHE A 24 -15.06 -0.02 2.40
N ALA A 25 -15.46 0.99 3.19
CA ALA A 25 -15.85 0.80 4.58
C ALA A 25 -16.98 -0.24 4.79
N LYS A 26 -17.92 -0.37 3.84
CA LYS A 26 -18.99 -1.37 3.90
C LYS A 26 -18.57 -2.80 3.57
N TYR A 27 -17.42 -3.00 2.94
CA TYR A 27 -16.96 -4.31 2.47
C TYR A 27 -15.85 -4.90 3.32
N LEU A 28 -15.19 -4.07 4.14
CA LEU A 28 -14.06 -4.47 4.96
C LEU A 28 -14.47 -4.46 6.44
N LYS A 29 -13.93 -5.42 7.21
CA LYS A 29 -14.11 -5.44 8.66
C LYS A 29 -13.06 -4.54 9.31
N ILE A 30 -13.49 -3.38 9.78
CA ILE A 30 -12.64 -2.35 10.37
C ILE A 30 -12.75 -2.41 11.90
N ALA A 31 -11.60 -2.52 12.57
CA ALA A 31 -11.51 -2.43 14.03
C ALA A 31 -11.45 -0.96 14.48
N SER A 32 -10.66 -0.14 13.79
CA SER A 32 -10.60 1.31 14.02
C SER A 32 -10.09 2.06 12.79
N LYS A 33 -10.36 3.36 12.78
CA LYS A 33 -9.80 4.33 11.81
C LYS A 33 -9.16 5.48 12.59
N GLY A 34 -8.17 6.12 11.99
CA GLY A 34 -7.52 7.27 12.60
C GLY A 34 -6.49 7.91 11.69
N TYR A 35 -5.62 8.70 12.30
CA TYR A 35 -4.57 9.42 11.60
C TYR A 35 -3.24 9.17 12.31
N LEU A 36 -2.23 8.76 11.55
CA LEU A 36 -0.86 8.70 12.05
C LEU A 36 -0.24 10.09 12.06
N ASN A 37 0.46 10.40 13.15
CA ASN A 37 1.31 11.59 13.28
C ASN A 37 2.79 11.18 13.14
N GLU A 38 3.13 10.41 12.10
CA GLU A 38 4.52 9.99 11.86
C GLU A 38 5.37 11.11 11.23
N ASP A 39 4.74 12.16 10.69
CA ASP A 39 5.37 13.32 10.06
C ASP A 39 4.57 14.62 10.36
N SER A 40 4.93 15.75 9.74
CA SER A 40 4.06 16.94 9.60
C SER A 40 2.77 16.69 8.79
N ARG A 41 2.44 15.43 8.50
CA ARG A 41 1.29 14.97 7.71
C ARG A 41 0.40 14.10 8.58
N LYS A 42 -0.92 14.20 8.38
CA LYS A 42 -1.91 13.37 9.05
C LYS A 42 -2.31 12.24 8.12
N ARG A 43 -1.54 11.15 8.07
CA ARG A 43 -1.85 10.07 7.13
C ARG A 43 -3.06 9.26 7.62
N PHE A 44 -4.11 9.19 6.80
CA PHE A 44 -5.29 8.39 7.12
C PHE A 44 -4.90 6.91 7.24
N GLN A 45 -5.32 6.27 8.33
CA GLN A 45 -5.01 4.89 8.65
C GLN A 45 -6.28 4.11 9.03
N THR A 46 -6.32 2.86 8.60
CA THR A 46 -7.32 1.86 9.02
C THR A 46 -6.64 0.68 9.69
N ILE A 47 -7.19 0.21 10.81
CA ILE A 47 -6.86 -1.07 11.42
C ILE A 47 -7.99 -2.06 11.12
N PHE A 48 -7.65 -3.19 10.54
CA PHE A 48 -8.62 -4.23 10.18
C PHE A 48 -8.87 -5.18 11.35
N ALA A 49 -9.98 -5.92 11.29
CA ALA A 49 -10.38 -6.84 12.36
C ALA A 49 -9.41 -8.01 12.59
N ASP A 50 -8.56 -8.34 11.61
CA ASP A 50 -7.49 -9.35 11.75
C ASP A 50 -6.21 -8.78 12.37
N GLY A 51 -6.19 -7.48 12.68
CA GLY A 51 -5.05 -6.78 13.26
C GLY A 51 -4.04 -6.28 12.22
N SER A 52 -4.25 -6.48 10.92
CA SER A 52 -3.48 -5.78 9.88
C SER A 52 -3.87 -4.30 9.81
N SER A 53 -3.10 -3.51 9.08
CA SER A 53 -3.39 -2.08 8.90
C SER A 53 -3.14 -1.61 7.47
N ALA A 54 -3.71 -0.46 7.10
CA ALA A 54 -3.39 0.22 5.87
C ALA A 54 -3.28 1.72 6.10
N ASN A 55 -2.25 2.31 5.52
CA ASN A 55 -2.09 3.75 5.40
C ASN A 55 -2.50 4.17 4.00
N TRP A 56 -3.33 5.21 3.91
CA TRP A 56 -3.94 5.66 2.66
C TRP A 56 -3.46 7.09 2.36
N GLY A 57 -3.10 7.35 1.12
CA GLY A 57 -2.71 8.67 0.65
C GLY A 57 -3.45 9.01 -0.64
N ASN A 58 -3.85 10.28 -0.77
CA ASN A 58 -4.44 10.79 -2.01
C ASN A 58 -3.38 11.57 -2.83
N GLY A 59 -2.98 11.01 -3.97
CA GLY A 59 -2.04 11.60 -4.91
C GLY A 59 -2.66 11.69 -6.32
N GLY A 60 -1.88 11.35 -7.35
CA GLY A 60 -2.44 11.11 -8.69
C GLY A 60 -3.29 9.83 -8.76
N CYS A 61 -3.08 8.92 -7.81
CA CYS A 61 -3.88 7.75 -7.51
C CYS A 61 -4.08 7.68 -5.99
N ILE A 62 -4.93 6.78 -5.51
CA ILE A 62 -4.94 6.43 -4.09
C ILE A 62 -3.78 5.48 -3.85
N ASP A 63 -2.80 5.90 -3.05
CA ASP A 63 -1.67 5.10 -2.62
C ASP A 63 -2.04 4.39 -1.31
N ILE A 64 -1.75 3.09 -1.22
CA ILE A 64 -2.07 2.27 -0.06
C ILE A 64 -0.81 1.56 0.38
N THR A 65 -0.36 1.77 1.62
CA THR A 65 0.65 0.90 2.23
C THR A 65 -0.05 -0.03 3.19
N TYR A 66 -0.24 -1.29 2.78
CA TYR A 66 -0.81 -2.33 3.61
C TYR A 66 0.29 -2.96 4.48
N ASP A 67 0.02 -3.10 5.76
CA ASP A 67 0.91 -3.72 6.73
C ASP A 67 0.23 -4.96 7.31
N VAL A 68 0.74 -6.15 6.96
CA VAL A 68 0.14 -7.45 7.32
C VAL A 68 0.13 -7.69 8.83
N ASN A 69 0.98 -7.01 9.61
CA ASN A 69 1.11 -7.24 11.05
C ASN A 69 0.61 -6.06 11.92
N GLY A 70 0.07 -5.02 11.28
CA GLY A 70 -0.60 -3.91 11.97
C GLY A 70 0.34 -2.91 12.62
N GLY A 71 1.51 -2.65 12.03
CA GLY A 71 2.48 -1.71 12.57
C GLY A 71 3.40 -2.32 13.64
N LYS A 72 3.33 -3.64 13.83
CA LYS A 72 4.26 -4.35 14.71
C LYS A 72 5.61 -4.47 13.99
N ASN A 73 6.70 -4.39 14.75
CA ASN A 73 8.03 -4.57 14.15
C ASN A 73 8.10 -5.91 13.38
N PRO A 74 8.79 -5.96 12.23
CA PRO A 74 9.85 -5.03 11.85
C PRO A 74 9.48 -3.78 11.02
N ASN A 75 8.25 -3.66 10.50
CA ASN A 75 7.79 -2.49 9.72
C ASN A 75 8.65 -2.22 8.47
N LEU A 76 8.99 -3.26 7.72
CA LEU A 76 9.86 -3.25 6.55
C LEU A 76 9.08 -3.44 5.25
N LEU A 77 9.46 -2.63 4.26
CA LEU A 77 8.98 -2.79 2.89
C LEU A 77 9.32 -4.16 2.32
N GLY A 78 8.36 -4.75 1.61
CA GLY A 78 8.52 -6.06 0.98
C GLY A 78 8.60 -7.23 1.97
N PHE A 79 8.38 -6.97 3.26
CA PHE A 79 8.35 -7.98 4.31
C PHE A 79 6.99 -8.01 5.02
N ASP A 80 6.64 -6.96 5.75
CA ASP A 80 5.31 -6.80 6.33
C ASP A 80 4.53 -5.65 5.69
N ARG A 81 5.22 -4.69 5.04
CA ARG A 81 4.60 -3.56 4.35
C ARG A 81 4.65 -3.70 2.83
N PHE A 82 3.49 -3.55 2.21
CA PHE A 82 3.27 -3.73 0.77
C PHE A 82 2.52 -2.54 0.17
N PRO A 83 3.13 -1.81 -0.78
CA PRO A 83 2.51 -0.65 -1.40
C PRO A 83 1.65 -1.03 -2.62
N PHE A 84 0.40 -0.60 -2.64
CA PHE A 84 -0.56 -0.76 -3.74
C PHE A 84 -1.03 0.62 -4.23
N THR A 85 -1.67 0.64 -5.39
CA THR A 85 -2.34 1.84 -5.92
C THR A 85 -3.72 1.55 -6.46
N ILE A 86 -4.61 2.54 -6.37
CA ILE A 86 -5.89 2.58 -7.07
C ILE A 86 -5.94 3.83 -7.95
N CYS A 87 -5.90 3.64 -9.27
CA CYS A 87 -6.02 4.70 -10.26
C CYS A 87 -7.33 4.54 -11.04
N HIS A 88 -8.25 5.50 -10.93
CA HIS A 88 -9.60 5.41 -11.51
C HIS A 88 -9.62 5.39 -13.05
N ASP A 89 -8.58 5.94 -13.68
CA ASP A 89 -8.39 6.07 -15.12
C ASP A 89 -7.61 4.89 -15.75
N LYS A 90 -7.12 3.95 -14.94
CA LYS A 90 -6.34 2.79 -15.40
C LYS A 90 -7.12 1.49 -15.29
N LYS A 91 -6.72 0.52 -16.12
CA LYS A 91 -7.24 -0.85 -16.10
C LYS A 91 -6.08 -1.85 -15.97
N PRO A 92 -6.07 -2.71 -14.92
CA PRO A 92 -6.97 -2.68 -13.77
C PRO A 92 -6.78 -1.40 -12.94
N ALA A 93 -7.83 -0.97 -12.22
CA ALA A 93 -7.76 0.21 -11.38
C ALA A 93 -6.87 -0.03 -10.15
N PHE A 94 -6.98 -1.22 -9.53
CA PHE A 94 -6.13 -1.67 -8.43
C PHE A 94 -4.94 -2.47 -8.97
N THR A 95 -3.73 -2.09 -8.56
CA THR A 95 -2.47 -2.76 -8.96
C THR A 95 -1.37 -2.53 -7.92
N SER A 96 -0.26 -3.23 -8.05
CA SER A 96 0.96 -3.00 -7.28
C SER A 96 1.54 -1.60 -7.56
N TYR A 97 2.02 -0.93 -6.50
CA TYR A 97 2.81 0.28 -6.65
C TYR A 97 4.13 -0.12 -7.33
N THR A 98 4.30 0.20 -8.63
CA THR A 98 5.51 0.00 -9.49
C THR A 98 5.49 -1.10 -10.57
N LYS A 99 4.33 -1.66 -10.97
CA LYS A 99 4.28 -2.71 -12.01
C LYS A 99 4.91 -2.36 -13.38
N ASN A 100 4.94 -1.08 -13.76
CA ASN A 100 5.00 -0.57 -15.14
C ASN A 100 6.05 -1.19 -16.11
N SER A 101 7.10 -1.85 -15.64
CA SER A 101 8.13 -2.48 -16.49
C SER A 101 8.36 -3.97 -16.24
N ILE A 102 7.58 -4.60 -15.36
CA ILE A 102 7.75 -6.01 -14.98
C ILE A 102 6.68 -6.86 -15.68
N THR A 103 7.13 -7.74 -16.59
CA THR A 103 6.26 -8.55 -17.46
C THR A 103 6.15 -10.00 -17.02
N SER A 104 6.96 -10.47 -16.08
CA SER A 104 6.89 -11.84 -15.55
C SER A 104 7.17 -11.89 -14.05
N ARG A 105 6.69 -12.97 -13.42
CA ARG A 105 6.89 -13.25 -12.00
C ARG A 105 8.37 -13.37 -11.63
N ASP A 106 9.16 -14.08 -12.43
CA ASP A 106 10.59 -14.30 -12.13
C ASP A 106 11.36 -12.99 -12.12
N VAL A 107 11.06 -12.07 -13.04
CA VAL A 107 11.63 -10.72 -13.04
C VAL A 107 11.18 -9.95 -11.80
N ALA A 108 9.92 -10.10 -11.38
CA ALA A 108 9.43 -9.51 -10.14
C ALA A 108 10.20 -10.00 -8.90
N VAL A 109 10.50 -11.30 -8.83
CA VAL A 109 11.25 -11.91 -7.73
C VAL A 109 12.68 -11.34 -7.66
N GLU A 110 13.40 -11.27 -8.78
CA GLU A 110 14.75 -10.71 -8.80
C GLU A 110 14.78 -9.22 -8.43
N LYS A 111 13.77 -8.46 -8.85
CA LYS A 111 13.63 -7.05 -8.46
C LYS A 111 13.28 -6.90 -6.99
N CYS A 112 12.36 -7.70 -6.46
CA CYS A 112 11.97 -7.70 -5.05
C CYS A 112 13.18 -7.90 -4.11
N LYS A 113 14.08 -8.83 -4.45
CA LYS A 113 15.30 -9.09 -3.66
C LYS A 113 16.16 -7.85 -3.45
N THR A 114 16.30 -7.02 -4.48
CA THR A 114 17.20 -5.84 -4.44
C THR A 114 16.46 -4.55 -4.06
N THR A 115 15.17 -4.47 -4.37
CA THR A 115 14.37 -3.25 -4.37
C THR A 115 12.97 -3.57 -3.82
N PRO A 116 12.77 -3.47 -2.48
CA PRO A 116 11.65 -4.11 -1.78
C PRO A 116 10.24 -3.63 -2.18
N GLN A 117 10.12 -2.42 -2.72
CA GLN A 117 8.85 -1.92 -3.26
C GLN A 117 8.30 -2.78 -4.42
N TYR A 118 9.16 -3.51 -5.14
CA TYR A 118 8.70 -4.43 -6.20
C TYR A 118 8.15 -5.75 -5.67
N CYS A 119 8.30 -6.04 -4.38
CA CYS A 119 7.81 -7.28 -3.79
C CYS A 119 6.28 -7.42 -3.87
N VAL A 120 5.54 -6.30 -3.91
CA VAL A 120 4.09 -6.33 -4.15
C VAL A 120 3.74 -6.77 -5.59
N VAL A 121 4.65 -6.61 -6.55
CA VAL A 121 4.45 -7.09 -7.93
C VAL A 121 4.51 -8.62 -7.98
N VAL A 122 5.35 -9.25 -7.13
CA VAL A 122 5.35 -10.71 -6.96
C VAL A 122 3.97 -11.18 -6.50
N LEU A 123 3.41 -10.51 -5.48
CA LEU A 123 2.06 -10.80 -5.00
C LEU A 123 1.01 -10.61 -6.10
N GLU A 124 1.12 -9.58 -6.93
CA GLU A 124 0.19 -9.39 -8.06
C GLU A 124 0.22 -10.57 -9.04
N PHE A 125 1.39 -11.12 -9.37
CA PHE A 125 1.49 -12.34 -10.18
C PHE A 125 0.99 -13.60 -9.46
N ASP A 126 0.99 -13.58 -8.13
CA ASP A 126 0.52 -14.66 -7.26
C ASP A 126 -0.92 -14.48 -6.79
N ASN A 127 -1.73 -13.67 -7.48
CA ASN A 127 -3.12 -13.39 -7.10
C ASN A 127 -3.28 -12.89 -5.66
N TRP A 128 -2.32 -12.10 -5.21
CA TRP A 128 -2.24 -11.48 -3.88
C TRP A 128 -1.99 -12.46 -2.73
N GLU A 129 -1.44 -13.64 -3.02
CA GLU A 129 -1.10 -14.67 -2.02
C GLU A 129 0.42 -14.78 -1.79
N PHE A 130 0.81 -15.02 -0.52
CA PHE A 130 2.17 -15.41 -0.19
C PHE A 130 2.39 -16.89 -0.48
N LYS A 131 2.90 -17.20 -1.66
CA LYS A 131 3.27 -18.58 -2.00
C LYS A 131 4.48 -19.08 -1.19
N PRO A 132 4.67 -20.40 -1.04
CA PRO A 132 5.78 -20.96 -0.27
C PRO A 132 7.17 -20.52 -0.74
N ASP A 133 7.32 -20.14 -2.00
CA ASP A 133 8.57 -19.72 -2.63
C ASP A 133 8.79 -18.20 -2.60
N TYR A 134 7.97 -17.46 -1.83
CA TYR A 134 8.17 -16.02 -1.66
C TYR A 134 9.57 -15.71 -1.09
N PRO A 135 10.30 -14.69 -1.61
CA PRO A 135 11.73 -14.50 -1.36
C PRO A 135 12.11 -13.95 0.03
N TRP A 136 11.37 -14.26 1.10
CA TRP A 136 11.50 -13.70 2.46
C TRP A 136 12.95 -13.51 2.95
N PRO A 137 13.84 -14.52 2.87
CA PRO A 137 15.18 -14.41 3.44
C PRO A 137 16.12 -13.50 2.64
N THR A 138 15.73 -13.20 1.40
CA THR A 138 16.57 -12.54 0.40
C THR A 138 16.11 -11.12 0.06
N VAL A 139 14.96 -10.68 0.58
CA VAL A 139 14.49 -9.31 0.42
C VAL A 139 15.43 -8.37 1.18
N LYS A 140 15.98 -7.39 0.48
CA LYS A 140 16.74 -6.30 1.11
C LYS A 140 15.85 -5.62 2.16
N LYS A 141 16.32 -5.47 3.38
CA LYS A 141 15.55 -4.78 4.41
C LYS A 141 15.59 -3.28 4.14
N GLY A 142 14.42 -2.68 3.95
CA GLY A 142 14.25 -1.25 3.76
C GLY A 142 13.11 -0.73 4.64
N VAL A 143 13.33 0.44 5.24
CA VAL A 143 12.28 1.25 5.85
C VAL A 143 11.79 2.25 4.80
N TYR A 144 10.51 2.61 4.85
CA TYR A 144 9.95 3.69 4.01
C TYR A 144 10.40 5.05 4.53
#